data_AF-A0A962I2H9-F1
#
_entry.id   AF-A0A962I2H9-F1
#
_cell.length_a   1.000
_cell.length_b   1.000
_cell.length_c   1.000
_cell.angle_alpha   90.00
_cell.angle_beta   90.00
_cell.angle_gamma   90.00
#
_symmetry.space_group_name_H-M   'P 1'
#
loop_
_entity.id
_entity.type
_entity.pdbx_description
1 polymer ?
#
loop_
_entity_poly.entity_id
_entity_poly.type
_entity_poly.pdbx_seq_one_letter_code
_entity_poly.pdbx_strand_id
1 'polypeptide(L)' 'MDEGDIQVLIDGTVHYFHRSLDRTAEVGTPYLLEDRQRIISDYTGVIGITGVRRGCVYFTAPSAMLRHI' A
#
# COMPACT_ATOMS: atom_id res chain seq x y z
N MET A 1 3.38 -2.12 15.51
CA MET A 1 3.06 -2.69 14.20
C MET A 1 3.68 -4.06 14.20
N ASP A 2 2.85 -5.08 14.24
CA ASP A 2 3.25 -6.48 14.14
C ASP A 2 2.90 -7.03 12.76
N GLU A 3 3.20 -8.31 12.52
CA GLU A 3 2.93 -8.98 11.25
C GLU A 3 1.42 -8.99 10.90
N GLY A 4 0.56 -9.18 11.90
CA GLY A 4 -0.89 -9.19 11.70
C GLY A 4 -1.42 -7.85 11.19
N ASP A 5 -0.86 -6.76 11.69
CA ASP A 5 -1.20 -5.41 11.23
C ASP A 5 -0.87 -5.19 9.76
N ILE A 6 0.28 -5.70 9.33
CA ILE A 6 0.75 -5.60 7.95
C ILE A 6 -0.12 -6.47 7.05
N GLN A 7 -0.46 -7.68 7.50
CA GLN A 7 -1.31 -8.60 6.75
C GLN A 7 -2.68 -7.98 6.45
N VAL A 8 -3.29 -7.28 7.41
CA VAL A 8 -4.58 -6.58 7.19
C VAL A 8 -4.48 -5.52 6.08
N LEU A 9 -3.37 -4.77 6.02
CA LEU A 9 -3.16 -3.78 4.97
C LEU A 9 -2.96 -4.43 3.60
N ILE A 10 -2.22 -5.55 3.55
CA ILE A 10 -2.00 -6.33 2.34
C ILE A 10 -3.34 -6.88 1.82
N ASP A 11 -4.10 -7.58 2.68
CA ASP A 11 -5.37 -8.21 2.32
C ASP A 11 -6.39 -7.18 1.83
N GLY A 12 -6.48 -6.04 2.52
CA GLY A 12 -7.35 -4.93 2.10
C GLY A 12 -6.98 -4.38 0.73
N THR A 13 -5.68 -4.26 0.45
CA THR A 13 -5.18 -3.77 -0.85
C THR A 13 -5.46 -4.77 -1.96
N VAL A 14 -5.19 -6.06 -1.75
CA VAL A 14 -5.50 -7.13 -2.72
C VAL A 14 -6.99 -7.19 -2.99
N HIS A 15 -7.82 -7.10 -1.94
CA HIS A 15 -9.27 -7.10 -2.06
C HIS A 15 -9.79 -5.90 -2.86
N TYR A 16 -9.22 -4.71 -2.67
CA TYR A 16 -9.56 -3.53 -3.46
C TYR A 16 -9.34 -3.77 -4.96
N PHE A 17 -8.17 -4.30 -5.34
CA PHE A 17 -7.87 -4.57 -6.75
C PHE A 17 -8.78 -5.66 -7.33
N HIS A 18 -8.99 -6.75 -6.59
CA HIS A 18 -9.91 -7.81 -6.99
C HIS A 18 -11.32 -7.28 -7.24
N ARG A 19 -11.85 -6.46 -6.33
CA ARG A 19 -13.24 -5.98 -6.43
C ARG A 19 -13.43 -4.84 -7.44
N SER A 20 -12.46 -3.94 -7.55
CA SER A 20 -12.61 -2.72 -8.36
C SER A 20 -12.21 -2.93 -9.81
N LEU A 21 -11.25 -3.83 -10.07
CA LEU A 21 -10.68 -4.03 -11.40
C LEU A 21 -10.87 -5.44 -11.94
N ASP A 22 -11.56 -6.33 -11.21
CA ASP A 22 -11.69 -7.76 -11.53
C ASP A 22 -10.32 -8.44 -11.76
N ARG A 23 -9.29 -7.94 -11.06
CA ARG A 23 -7.90 -8.40 -11.18
C ARG A 23 -7.29 -8.58 -9.80
N THR A 24 -6.75 -9.77 -9.54
CA THR A 24 -6.00 -10.03 -8.31
C THR A 24 -4.61 -9.43 -8.42
N ALA A 25 -4.25 -8.58 -7.45
CA ALA A 25 -2.89 -8.05 -7.34
C ALA A 25 -1.94 -9.14 -6.83
N GLU A 26 -0.76 -9.26 -7.46
CA GLU A 26 0.33 -10.07 -6.93
C GLU A 26 1.12 -9.27 -5.90
N VAL A 27 1.39 -9.90 -4.76
CA VAL A 27 2.09 -9.26 -3.63
C VAL A 27 3.51 -9.82 -3.56
N GLY A 28 4.51 -8.94 -3.67
CA GLY A 28 5.91 -9.30 -3.45
C GLY A 28 6.22 -9.54 -1.97
N THR A 29 7.41 -10.05 -1.68
CA THR A 29 7.85 -10.32 -0.30
C THR A 29 7.89 -9.02 0.52
N PRO A 30 7.17 -8.90 1.65
CA PRO A 30 7.27 -7.75 2.54
C PRO A 30 8.68 -7.61 3.12
N TYR A 31 9.19 -6.39 3.23
CA TYR A 31 10.53 -6.11 3.77
C TYR A 31 10.55 -4.80 4.57
N LEU A 32 11.52 -4.72 5.49
CA LEU A 32 11.82 -3.48 6.20
C LEU A 32 12.69 -2.60 5.33
N LEU A 33 12.30 -1.34 5.17
CA LEU A 33 13.08 -0.36 4.46
C LEU A 33 14.14 0.21 5.41
N GLU A 34 15.41 -0.14 5.20
CA GLU A 34 16.52 0.22 6.11
C GLU A 34 17.10 1.63 5.85
N ASP A 35 16.69 2.31 4.78
CA ASP A 35 17.29 3.57 4.33
C ASP A 35 16.26 4.69 4.14
N ARG A 36 16.68 5.96 4.20
CA ARG A 36 15.83 7.16 3.98
C ARG A 36 15.32 7.32 2.54
N GLN A 37 15.42 6.29 1.70
CA GLN A 37 14.85 6.30 0.37
C GLN A 37 13.33 6.45 0.49
N ARG A 38 12.82 7.61 0.08
CA ARG A 38 11.38 7.77 -0.06
C ARG A 38 10.97 7.02 -1.33
N ILE A 39 10.22 5.92 -1.17
CA ILE A 39 9.55 5.27 -2.31
C ILE A 39 8.36 6.14 -2.71
N ILE A 40 8.65 7.27 -3.35
CA ILE A 40 7.65 8.18 -3.92
C ILE A 40 7.64 7.96 -5.42
N SER A 41 6.46 7.76 -5.96
CA SER A 41 6.18 7.66 -7.40
C SER A 41 5.41 8.91 -7.84
N ASP A 42 4.99 8.95 -9.10
CA ASP A 42 4.30 10.11 -9.68
C ASP A 42 3.07 10.53 -8.86
N TYR A 43 2.36 9.56 -8.30
CA TYR A 43 1.21 9.77 -7.43
C TYR A 43 1.42 9.05 -6.10
N THR A 44 1.12 9.75 -5.01
CA THR A 44 1.16 9.18 -3.65
C THR A 44 -0.06 9.60 -2.85
N GLY A 45 -0.85 8.62 -2.43
CA GLY A 45 -1.90 8.77 -1.44
C GLY A 45 -1.36 8.51 -0.04
N VAL A 46 -1.75 9.31 0.94
CA VAL A 46 -1.31 9.17 2.33
C VAL A 46 -2.54 8.99 3.23
N ILE A 47 -2.55 7.88 3.97
CA ILE A 47 -3.57 7.61 4.99
C ILE A 47 -2.94 7.75 6.36
N GLY A 48 -3.37 8.75 7.12
CA GLY A 48 -2.95 8.95 8.51
C GLY A 48 -3.69 8.02 9.46
N ILE A 49 -2.95 7.32 10.32
CA ILE A 49 -3.50 6.46 11.38
C ILE A 49 -3.28 7.15 12.73
N THR A 50 -4.37 7.30 13.49
CA THR A 50 -4.39 7.93 14.82
C THR A 50 -5.06 7.02 15.85
N GLY A 51 -4.80 7.24 17.14
CA GLY A 51 -5.38 6.47 18.25
C GLY A 51 -4.33 5.64 18.99
N VAL A 52 -4.69 4.43 19.42
CA VAL A 52 -3.78 3.49 20.10
C VAL A 52 -2.55 3.13 19.27
N ARG A 53 -2.67 3.24 17.94
CA ARG A 53 -1.58 3.13 16.98
C ARG A 53 -1.49 4.42 16.20
N ARG A 54 -0.27 4.92 16.02
CA ARG A 54 0.03 6.15 15.27
C ARG A 54 1.00 5.83 14.16
N GLY A 55 0.72 6.35 12.98
CA GLY A 55 1.55 6.13 11.80
C GLY A 55 0.87 6.63 10.55
N CYS A 56 1.41 6.24 9.41
CA CYS A 56 0.84 6.53 8.11
C CYS A 56 1.09 5.36 7.16
N VAL A 57 0.17 5.18 6.23
CA VAL A 57 0.31 4.24 5.11
C VAL A 57 0.45 5.07 3.84
N TYR A 58 1.47 4.77 3.04
CA TYR A 58 1.73 5.40 1.77
C TYR A 58 1.36 4.44 0.64
N PHE A 59 0.45 4.85 -0.22
CA PHE A 59 0.14 4.17 -1.47
C PHE A 59 0.74 4.96 -2.62
N THR A 60 1.64 4.34 -3.38
CA THR A 60 2.42 5.03 -4.41
C THR A 60 2.29 4.29 -5.74
N ALA A 61 2.08 5.01 -6.84
CA ALA A 61 1.90 4.42 -8.15
C ALA A 61 2.40 5.34 -9.28
N PRO A 62 2.97 4.76 -10.36
CA PRO A 62 3.36 5.52 -11.54
C PRO A 62 2.12 5.94 -12.34
N SER A 63 2.24 7.04 -13.09
CA SER A 63 1.15 7.57 -13.93
C SER A 63 0.57 6.55 -14.89
N ALA A 64 1.40 5.63 -15.41
CA ALA A 64 0.97 4.61 -16.36
C ALA A 64 -0.06 3.63 -15.76
N MET A 65 0.05 3.32 -14.46
CA MET A 65 -0.89 2.45 -13.75
C MET A 65 -2.24 3.15 -13.59
N LEU A 66 -2.23 4.45 -13.28
CA LEU A 66 -3.45 5.19 -12.99
C LEU A 66 -4.30 5.55 -14.22
N ARG A 67 -3.75 5.46 -15.43
CA ARG A 67 -4.50 5.72 -16.67
C ARG A 67 -5.43 4.57 -17.08
N HIS A 68 -5.28 3.40 -16.49
CA HIS A 68 -5.95 2.15 -16.90
C HIS A 68 -6.73 1.50 -15.76
N ILE A 69 -6.99 2.24 -14.69
CA ILE A 69 -7.85 1.87 -13.56
C ILE A 69 -9.21 2.55 -13.68
#